data_AF-W7TJY5-F1
#
_entry.id   AF-W7TJY5-F1
#
_cell.length_a   1.000
_cell.length_b   1.000
_cell.length_c   1.000
_cell.angle_alpha   90.00
_cell.angle_beta   90.00
_cell.angle_gamma   90.00
#
_symmetry.space_group_name_H-M   'P 1'
#
loop_
_entity.id
_entity.type
_entity.pdbx_description
1 polymer ?
#
loop_
_entity_poly.entity_id
_entity_poly.type
_entity_poly.pdbx_seq_one_letter_code
_entity_poly.pdbx_strand_id
1 'polypeptide(L)'
;MDKIESNFELLGATAIEDKLQEGVPETIHDLTRAGIKVWMLTGDKEETAVNIGVACNLLEHSTKMRRISINSEKCQNEHHVQYLLKYELQKFKDDFEKHQDNCKPRALVIDGPTLMLASKEGVRRRLLKLTRICKSVVACRVSPDQKRSIVHLVKNNEPACRALSIGDGANDVPMIQEAHVGVGIAGMEGMQAVNASDYAISQFRFLRSLLLAHGRWNYRRMAFIVAYIFYKNIIQSISQFFFAFWCLPCALLSIE
;
A
#
# COMPACT_ATOMS: atom_id res chain seq x y z
N MET A 1 -20.49 6.68 -30.72
CA MET A 1 -21.09 5.44 -30.21
C MET A 1 -22.50 5.71 -29.70
N ASP A 2 -22.71 6.74 -28.87
CA ASP A 2 -24.01 7.08 -28.25
C ASP A 2 -25.20 7.30 -29.19
N LYS A 3 -25.00 7.68 -30.46
CA LYS A 3 -26.08 7.81 -31.45
C LYS A 3 -26.48 6.47 -32.10
N ILE A 4 -25.60 5.47 -32.08
CA ILE A 4 -25.83 4.13 -32.65
C ILE A 4 -26.38 3.20 -31.57
N GLU A 5 -26.01 3.43 -30.31
CA GLU A 5 -26.43 2.64 -29.16
C GLU A 5 -27.78 3.10 -28.57
N SER A 6 -28.84 3.15 -29.40
CA SER A 6 -30.19 3.49 -28.95
C SER A 6 -31.21 2.43 -29.41
N ASN A 7 -32.25 2.19 -28.61
CA ASN A 7 -33.34 1.23 -28.86
C ASN A 7 -32.93 -0.25 -28.91
N PHE A 8 -32.21 -0.75 -27.90
CA PHE A 8 -31.94 -2.18 -27.76
C PHE A 8 -33.03 -2.93 -26.99
N GLU A 9 -33.26 -4.18 -27.38
CA GLU A 9 -34.05 -5.15 -26.63
C GLU A 9 -33.13 -6.04 -25.79
N LEU A 10 -33.40 -6.16 -24.50
CA LEU A 10 -32.61 -7.01 -23.60
C LEU A 10 -32.95 -8.49 -23.86
N LEU A 11 -32.08 -9.20 -24.58
CA LEU A 11 -32.25 -10.63 -24.86
C LEU A 11 -31.92 -11.52 -23.66
N GLY A 12 -31.00 -11.08 -22.78
CA GLY A 12 -30.58 -11.84 -21.61
C GLY A 12 -29.34 -11.24 -20.94
N ALA A 13 -28.95 -11.83 -19.81
CA ALA A 13 -27.74 -11.50 -19.09
C ALA A 13 -26.94 -12.77 -18.80
N THR A 14 -25.62 -12.69 -18.90
CA THR A 14 -24.72 -13.75 -18.47
C THR A 14 -23.94 -13.26 -17.25
N ALA A 15 -23.65 -14.18 -16.33
CA ALA A 15 -22.82 -13.90 -15.16
C ALA A 15 -21.63 -14.85 -15.20
N ILE A 16 -20.43 -14.30 -15.08
CA ILE A 16 -19.17 -15.05 -15.04
C ILE A 16 -18.60 -14.83 -13.65
N GLU A 17 -18.27 -15.92 -12.96
CA GLU A 17 -17.58 -15.86 -11.69
C GLU A 17 -16.09 -15.64 -11.94
N ASP A 18 -15.55 -14.54 -11.42
CA ASP A 18 -14.12 -14.26 -11.47
C ASP A 18 -13.40 -15.05 -10.38
N LYS A 19 -12.59 -16.03 -10.80
CA LYS A 19 -11.86 -16.89 -9.88
C LYS A 19 -10.58 -16.22 -9.44
N LEU A 20 -10.42 -16.09 -8.13
CA LEU A 20 -9.16 -15.67 -7.53
C LEU A 20 -8.04 -16.67 -7.85
N GLN A 21 -6.82 -16.15 -7.99
CA GLN A 21 -5.63 -17.00 -8.06
C GLN A 21 -5.49 -17.84 -6.78
N GLU A 22 -4.84 -18.99 -6.91
CA GLU A 22 -4.57 -19.90 -5.80
C GLU A 22 -3.75 -19.19 -4.70
N GLY A 23 -4.19 -19.31 -3.45
CA GLY A 23 -3.44 -18.82 -2.29
C GLY A 23 -3.57 -17.31 -2.01
N VAL A 24 -4.42 -16.58 -2.75
CA VAL A 24 -4.61 -15.12 -2.54
C VAL A 24 -5.18 -14.81 -1.16
N PRO A 25 -6.29 -15.44 -0.69
CA PRO A 25 -6.86 -15.13 0.61
C PRO A 25 -5.90 -15.39 1.77
N GLU A 26 -5.16 -16.50 1.71
CA GLU A 26 -4.15 -16.88 2.71
C GLU A 26 -2.99 -15.88 2.73
N THR A 27 -2.54 -15.46 1.54
CA THR A 27 -1.45 -14.48 1.41
C THR A 27 -1.85 -13.13 1.99
N ILE A 28 -3.04 -12.61 1.66
CA ILE A 28 -3.54 -11.34 2.21
C ILE A 28 -3.70 -11.43 3.73
N HIS A 29 -4.19 -12.56 4.23
CA HIS A 29 -4.30 -12.80 5.66
C HIS A 29 -2.94 -12.76 6.37
N ASP A 30 -1.94 -13.46 5.84
CA ASP A 30 -0.57 -13.49 6.39
C ASP A 30 0.10 -12.11 6.36
N LEU A 31 -0.05 -11.35 5.26
CA LEU A 31 0.46 -9.99 5.13
C LEU A 31 -0.21 -9.04 6.14
N THR A 32 -1.53 -9.13 6.30
CA THR A 32 -2.28 -8.31 7.25
C THR A 32 -1.88 -8.62 8.70
N ARG A 33 -1.68 -9.91 9.03
CA ARG A 33 -1.17 -10.34 10.33
C ARG A 33 0.25 -9.87 10.60
N ALA A 34 1.08 -9.75 9.57
CA ALA A 34 2.41 -9.16 9.67
C ALA A 34 2.40 -7.63 9.84
N GLY A 35 1.22 -6.99 9.89
CA GLY A 35 1.06 -5.55 10.05
C GLY A 35 1.18 -4.76 8.74
N ILE A 36 1.19 -5.44 7.59
CA ILE A 36 1.21 -4.79 6.28
C ILE A 36 -0.22 -4.39 5.93
N LYS A 37 -0.41 -3.11 5.59
CA LYS A 37 -1.71 -2.59 5.18
C LYS A 37 -1.92 -2.79 3.70
N VAL A 38 -2.97 -3.53 3.36
CA VAL A 38 -3.29 -3.84 1.97
C VAL A 38 -4.35 -2.87 1.44
N TRP A 39 -4.04 -2.27 0.30
CA TRP A 39 -4.94 -1.40 -0.45
C TRP A 39 -5.24 -2.07 -1.78
N MET A 40 -6.53 -2.23 -2.09
CA MET A 40 -6.98 -2.77 -3.37
C MET A 40 -7.43 -1.60 -4.24
N LEU A 41 -6.81 -1.43 -5.42
CA LEU A 41 -7.14 -0.36 -6.37
C LEU A 41 -7.65 -1.00 -7.68
N THR A 42 -8.96 -0.94 -7.92
CA THR A 42 -9.59 -1.51 -9.12
C THR A 42 -10.30 -0.44 -9.97
N GLY A 43 -10.33 -0.70 -11.28
CA GLY A 43 -11.15 0.04 -12.25
C GLY A 43 -12.63 -0.39 -12.24
N ASP A 44 -12.97 -1.47 -11.55
CA ASP A 44 -14.32 -2.03 -11.53
C ASP A 44 -15.31 -1.21 -10.71
N LYS A 45 -16.59 -1.57 -10.84
CA LYS A 45 -17.68 -1.04 -10.00
C LYS A 45 -17.48 -1.44 -8.54
N GLU A 46 -18.01 -0.62 -7.63
CA GLU A 46 -17.92 -0.83 -6.19
C GLU A 46 -18.42 -2.23 -5.75
N GLU A 47 -19.54 -2.69 -6.32
CA GLU A 47 -20.13 -3.99 -6.00
C GLU A 47 -19.16 -5.14 -6.27
N THR A 48 -18.53 -5.14 -7.45
CA THR A 48 -17.52 -6.14 -7.83
C THR A 48 -16.30 -6.06 -6.91
N ALA A 49 -15.80 -4.85 -6.66
CA ALA A 49 -14.65 -4.64 -5.79
C ALA A 49 -14.90 -5.11 -4.35
N VAL A 50 -16.10 -4.88 -3.82
CA VAL A 50 -16.52 -5.36 -2.51
C VAL A 50 -16.59 -6.89 -2.50
N ASN A 51 -17.17 -7.51 -3.54
CA ASN A 51 -17.28 -8.96 -3.62
C ASN A 51 -15.90 -9.63 -3.66
N ILE A 52 -14.99 -9.11 -4.49
CA ILE A 52 -13.58 -9.55 -4.53
C ILE A 52 -12.91 -9.28 -3.17
N GLY A 53 -13.15 -8.13 -2.55
CA GLY A 53 -12.62 -7.80 -1.23
C GLY A 53 -13.06 -8.78 -0.15
N VAL A 54 -14.30 -9.27 -0.19
CA VAL A 54 -14.81 -10.31 0.73
C VAL A 54 -14.18 -11.67 0.40
N ALA A 55 -14.13 -12.06 -0.87
CA ALA A 55 -13.54 -13.33 -1.31
C ALA A 55 -12.05 -13.45 -0.95
N CYS A 56 -11.32 -12.33 -0.99
CA CYS A 56 -9.92 -12.22 -0.61
C CYS A 56 -9.66 -12.11 0.91
N ASN A 57 -10.69 -12.15 1.76
CA ASN A 57 -10.61 -11.85 3.21
C ASN A 57 -10.02 -10.46 3.53
N LEU A 58 -10.06 -9.53 2.58
CA LEU A 58 -9.66 -8.14 2.77
C LEU A 58 -10.75 -7.35 3.50
N LEU A 59 -12.01 -7.68 3.20
CA LEU A 59 -13.21 -7.20 3.86
C LEU A 59 -13.84 -8.37 4.62
N GLU A 60 -14.09 -8.19 5.91
CA GLU A 60 -14.88 -9.16 6.68
C GLU A 60 -16.36 -8.78 6.68
N HIS A 61 -17.23 -9.76 6.98
CA HIS A 61 -18.65 -9.50 7.14
C HIS A 61 -18.93 -8.39 8.17
N SER A 62 -20.04 -7.68 7.96
CA SER A 62 -20.46 -6.50 8.76
C SER A 62 -20.56 -6.75 10.27
N THR A 63 -20.71 -8.01 10.67
CA THR A 63 -20.72 -8.42 12.08
C THR A 63 -19.36 -8.19 12.76
N LYS A 64 -18.26 -8.43 12.04
CA LYS A 64 -16.88 -8.31 12.54
C LYS A 64 -16.18 -7.02 12.12
N MET A 65 -16.54 -6.45 10.97
CA MET A 65 -15.88 -5.27 10.42
C MET A 65 -16.88 -4.17 10.06
N ARG A 66 -16.56 -2.93 10.41
CA ARG A 66 -17.36 -1.77 10.02
C ARG A 66 -16.84 -1.20 8.70
N ARG A 67 -17.67 -1.26 7.66
CA ARG A 67 -17.38 -0.68 6.35
C ARG A 67 -17.81 0.78 6.28
N ILE A 68 -16.91 1.64 5.83
CA ILE A 68 -17.16 3.06 5.54
C ILE A 68 -17.14 3.18 4.01
N SER A 69 -18.27 3.50 3.38
CA SER A 69 -18.39 3.69 1.92
C SER A 69 -18.59 5.18 1.63
N ILE A 70 -17.69 5.76 0.83
CA ILE A 70 -17.71 7.17 0.42
C ILE A 70 -17.70 7.23 -1.11
N ASN A 71 -18.86 7.52 -1.68
CA ASN A 71 -19.09 7.45 -3.11
C ASN A 71 -19.37 8.83 -3.70
N SER A 72 -19.16 8.98 -5.01
CA SER A 72 -19.41 10.25 -5.71
C SER A 72 -20.90 10.60 -5.76
N GLU A 73 -21.77 9.59 -5.82
CA GLU A 73 -23.23 9.74 -5.78
C GLU A 73 -23.72 10.37 -4.47
N LYS A 74 -23.03 10.10 -3.36
CA LYS A 74 -23.36 10.64 -2.03
C LYS A 74 -22.67 11.98 -1.76
N CYS A 75 -21.62 12.31 -2.51
CA CYS A 75 -20.69 13.39 -2.18
C CYS A 75 -20.20 14.10 -3.45
N GLN A 76 -20.89 15.18 -3.83
CA GLN A 76 -20.51 15.98 -5.00
C GLN A 76 -19.45 17.05 -4.69
N ASN A 77 -19.37 17.50 -3.43
CA ASN A 77 -18.55 18.64 -3.02
C ASN A 77 -17.38 18.25 -2.10
N GLU A 78 -16.25 18.95 -2.25
CA GLU A 78 -15.06 18.80 -1.39
C GLU A 78 -15.38 19.01 0.10
N HIS A 79 -16.23 20.00 0.41
CA HIS A 79 -16.68 20.26 1.77
C HIS A 79 -17.46 19.09 2.40
N HIS A 80 -18.29 18.39 1.60
CA HIS A 80 -19.04 17.22 2.08
C HIS A 80 -18.10 16.06 2.37
N VAL A 81 -17.13 15.80 1.48
CA VAL A 81 -16.10 14.77 1.71
C VAL A 81 -15.31 15.08 2.99
N GLN A 82 -14.90 16.33 3.16
CA GLN A 82 -14.21 16.78 4.38
C GLN A 82 -15.05 16.58 5.65
N TYR A 83 -16.35 16.90 5.59
CA TYR A 83 -17.27 16.73 6.71
C TYR A 83 -17.40 15.25 7.08
N LEU A 84 -17.64 14.37 6.11
CA LEU A 84 -17.79 12.93 6.35
C LEU A 84 -16.52 12.29 6.90
N LEU A 85 -15.35 12.64 6.36
CA LEU A 85 -14.08 12.17 6.90
C LEU A 85 -13.89 12.64 8.35
N LYS A 86 -14.28 13.87 8.68
CA LYS A 86 -14.21 14.39 10.06
C LYS A 86 -15.21 13.64 10.97
N TYR A 87 -16.43 13.40 10.49
CA TYR A 87 -17.45 12.66 11.21
C TYR A 87 -17.00 11.24 11.53
N GLU A 88 -16.46 10.51 10.56
CA GLU A 88 -15.99 9.14 10.76
C GLU A 88 -14.76 9.04 11.68
N LEU A 89 -13.87 10.04 11.63
CA LEU A 89 -12.74 10.16 12.56
C LEU A 89 -13.22 10.46 13.99
N GLN A 90 -14.22 11.31 14.16
CA GLN A 90 -14.76 11.60 15.50
C GLN A 90 -15.45 10.36 16.05
N LYS A 91 -16.30 9.71 15.25
CA LYS A 91 -16.96 8.46 15.62
C LYS A 91 -15.96 7.34 15.91
N PHE A 92 -14.75 7.37 15.35
CA PHE A 92 -13.67 6.47 15.77
C PHE A 92 -13.23 6.71 17.20
N LYS A 93 -12.98 7.96 17.56
CA LYS A 93 -12.57 8.32 18.92
C LYS A 93 -13.64 7.95 19.93
N ASP A 94 -14.90 8.27 19.61
CA ASP A 94 -16.02 7.98 20.51
C ASP A 94 -16.21 6.47 20.69
N ASP A 95 -16.07 5.67 19.63
CA ASP A 95 -16.14 4.19 19.71
C ASP A 95 -14.95 3.64 20.51
N PHE A 96 -13.76 4.19 20.33
CA PHE A 96 -12.53 3.78 21.01
C PHE A 96 -12.57 4.09 22.52
N GLU A 97 -13.09 5.26 22.91
CA GLU A 97 -13.29 5.64 24.31
C GLU A 97 -14.33 4.74 25.00
N LYS A 98 -15.38 4.34 24.28
CA LYS A 98 -16.45 3.49 24.84
C LYS A 98 -16.09 2.01 24.91
N HIS A 99 -15.30 1.51 23.96
CA HIS A 99 -15.04 0.07 23.78
C HIS A 99 -13.53 -0.20 23.73
N GLN A 100 -12.82 0.18 24.80
CA GLN A 100 -11.36 0.18 24.94
C GLN A 100 -10.67 -1.07 24.38
N ASP A 101 -11.29 -2.25 24.50
CA ASP A 101 -10.74 -3.54 24.06
C ASP A 101 -11.46 -4.23 22.88
N ASN A 102 -12.62 -3.71 22.41
CA ASN A 102 -13.45 -4.43 21.42
C ASN A 102 -13.95 -3.56 20.27
N CYS A 103 -13.14 -2.59 19.85
CA CYS A 103 -13.43 -1.78 18.67
C CYS A 103 -13.31 -2.65 17.40
N LYS A 104 -14.42 -2.79 16.67
CA LYS A 104 -14.45 -3.53 15.40
C LYS A 104 -13.46 -2.91 14.40
N PRO A 105 -12.66 -3.72 13.67
CA PRO A 105 -11.83 -3.21 12.59
C PRO A 105 -12.68 -2.48 11.55
N ARG A 106 -12.09 -1.45 10.92
CA ARG A 106 -12.75 -0.64 9.91
C ARG A 106 -12.12 -0.85 8.54
N ALA A 107 -12.93 -0.83 7.50
CA ALA A 107 -12.48 -0.80 6.11
C ALA A 107 -13.08 0.40 5.39
N LEU A 108 -12.28 1.06 4.55
CA LEU A 108 -12.71 2.19 3.74
C LEU A 108 -12.93 1.72 2.30
N VAL A 109 -14.10 1.99 1.76
CA VAL A 109 -14.42 1.85 0.34
C VAL A 109 -14.64 3.24 -0.23
N ILE A 110 -13.90 3.61 -1.27
CA ILE A 110 -13.94 4.95 -1.86
C ILE A 110 -13.91 4.89 -3.39
N ASP A 111 -14.71 5.73 -4.04
CA ASP A 111 -14.69 5.83 -5.51
C ASP A 111 -13.55 6.72 -6.00
N GLY A 112 -13.01 6.44 -7.19
CA GLY A 112 -11.95 7.20 -7.85
C GLY A 112 -12.20 8.71 -7.92
N PRO A 113 -13.36 9.19 -8.42
CA PRO A 113 -13.68 10.61 -8.45
C PRO A 113 -13.67 11.26 -7.05
N THR A 114 -14.24 10.58 -6.05
CA THR A 114 -14.29 11.09 -4.67
C THR A 114 -12.91 11.07 -4.01
N LEU A 115 -12.08 10.09 -4.35
CA LEU A 115 -10.71 9.99 -3.90
C LEU A 115 -9.84 11.14 -4.44
N MET A 116 -10.07 11.58 -5.67
CA MET A 116 -9.40 12.76 -6.23
C MET A 116 -9.78 14.04 -5.50
N LEU A 117 -11.07 14.20 -5.14
CA LEU A 117 -11.50 15.31 -4.28
C LEU A 117 -10.84 15.23 -2.89
N ALA A 118 -10.73 14.03 -2.32
CA ALA A 118 -10.10 13.81 -1.03
C ALA A 118 -8.56 13.98 -1.06
N SER A 119 -7.94 13.85 -2.23
CA SER A 119 -6.49 14.01 -2.45
C SER A 119 -6.01 15.46 -2.43
N LYS A 120 -6.93 16.44 -2.49
CA LYS A 120 -6.59 17.87 -2.43
C LYS A 120 -5.97 18.27 -1.09
N GLU A 121 -5.17 19.32 -1.09
CA GLU A 121 -4.29 19.67 0.05
C GLU A 121 -5.01 19.88 1.38
N GLY A 122 -6.23 20.43 1.36
CA GLY A 122 -7.03 20.66 2.57
C GLY A 122 -7.63 19.39 3.20
N VAL A 123 -7.84 18.34 2.38
CA VAL A 123 -8.57 17.13 2.78
C VAL A 123 -7.64 15.92 2.95
N ARG A 124 -6.54 15.85 2.18
CA ARG A 124 -5.60 14.71 2.14
C ARG A 124 -5.12 14.27 3.52
N ARG A 125 -4.85 15.21 4.43
CA ARG A 125 -4.37 14.89 5.79
C ARG A 125 -5.41 14.14 6.60
N ARG A 126 -6.71 14.41 6.39
CA ARG A 126 -7.80 13.69 7.06
C ARG A 126 -8.01 12.31 6.45
N LEU A 127 -7.92 12.22 5.12
CA LEU A 127 -7.96 10.95 4.41
C LEU A 127 -6.87 10.00 4.94
N LEU A 128 -5.61 10.46 4.97
CA LEU A 128 -4.48 9.68 5.49
C LEU A 128 -4.65 9.25 6.95
N LYS A 129 -5.20 10.12 7.80
CA LYS A 129 -5.53 9.75 9.19
C LYS A 129 -6.57 8.64 9.25
N LEU A 130 -7.60 8.71 8.41
CA LEU A 130 -8.64 7.69 8.36
C LEU A 130 -8.08 6.36 7.84
N THR A 131 -7.30 6.37 6.76
CA THR A 131 -6.67 5.16 6.23
C THR A 131 -5.62 4.56 7.16
N ARG A 132 -5.02 5.37 8.03
CA ARG A 132 -4.17 4.89 9.13
C ARG A 132 -4.97 4.13 10.20
N ILE A 133 -6.24 4.41 10.37
CA ILE A 133 -7.10 3.69 11.33
C ILE A 133 -7.71 2.44 10.69
N CYS A 134 -8.03 2.50 9.40
CA CYS A 134 -8.59 1.36 8.68
C CYS A 134 -7.58 0.20 8.55
N LYS A 135 -8.11 -1.03 8.65
CA LYS A 135 -7.38 -2.28 8.42
C LYS A 135 -7.08 -2.47 6.94
N SER A 136 -8.06 -2.15 6.09
CA SER A 136 -7.97 -2.24 4.63
C SER A 136 -8.67 -1.06 3.95
N VAL A 137 -8.23 -0.78 2.73
CA VAL A 137 -8.80 0.25 1.87
C VAL A 137 -9.07 -0.36 0.49
N VAL A 138 -10.25 -0.12 -0.05
CA VAL A 138 -10.67 -0.53 -1.40
C VAL A 138 -11.04 0.72 -2.17
N ALA A 139 -10.34 1.00 -3.26
CA ALA A 139 -10.67 2.07 -4.18
C ALA A 139 -11.24 1.49 -5.47
N CYS A 140 -12.41 2.00 -5.88
CA CYS A 140 -13.18 1.49 -7.01
C CYS A 140 -13.25 2.54 -8.13
N ARG A 141 -13.51 2.13 -9.38
CA ARG A 141 -13.59 3.02 -10.55
C ARG A 141 -12.36 3.94 -10.69
N VAL A 142 -11.17 3.41 -10.42
CA VAL A 142 -9.91 4.16 -10.43
C VAL A 142 -9.23 4.05 -11.80
N SER A 143 -8.87 5.18 -12.41
CA SER A 143 -8.08 5.19 -13.65
C SER A 143 -6.59 4.93 -13.39
N PRO A 144 -5.81 4.50 -14.41
CA PRO A 144 -4.36 4.26 -14.26
C PRO A 144 -3.58 5.43 -13.61
N ASP A 145 -3.85 6.67 -14.05
CA ASP A 145 -3.22 7.86 -13.49
C ASP A 145 -3.62 8.13 -12.04
N GLN A 146 -4.87 7.80 -11.69
CA GLN A 146 -5.35 7.92 -10.31
C GLN A 146 -4.67 6.88 -9.41
N LYS A 147 -4.43 5.65 -9.88
CA LYS A 147 -3.68 4.64 -9.12
C LYS A 147 -2.30 5.16 -8.74
N ARG A 148 -1.57 5.72 -9.70
CA ARG A 148 -0.27 6.38 -9.47
C ARG A 148 -0.38 7.52 -8.46
N SER A 149 -1.36 8.39 -8.62
CA SER A 149 -1.57 9.56 -7.75
C SER A 149 -1.79 9.17 -6.29
N ILE A 150 -2.49 8.06 -6.03
CA ILE A 150 -2.72 7.52 -4.68
C ILE A 150 -1.42 7.04 -4.05
N VAL A 151 -0.60 6.30 -4.81
CA VAL A 151 0.71 5.82 -4.33
C VAL A 151 1.62 7.00 -4.02
N HIS A 152 1.67 8.01 -4.90
CA HIS A 152 2.43 9.24 -4.68
C HIS A 152 1.97 9.99 -3.42
N LEU A 153 0.66 10.07 -3.18
CA LEU A 153 0.09 10.69 -1.98
C LEU A 153 0.51 9.97 -0.70
N VAL A 154 0.52 8.64 -0.67
CA VAL A 154 0.95 7.89 0.52
C VAL A 154 2.46 8.00 0.71
N LYS A 155 3.24 7.87 -0.37
CA LYS A 155 4.70 7.92 -0.38
C LYS A 155 5.25 9.25 0.15
N ASN A 156 4.67 10.38 -0.28
CA ASN A 156 5.20 11.70 0.08
C ASN A 156 4.71 12.22 1.43
N ASN A 157 3.54 11.77 1.87
CA ASN A 157 2.95 12.29 3.11
C ASN A 157 3.25 11.40 4.35
N GLU A 158 3.69 10.16 4.15
CA GLU A 158 4.01 9.21 5.24
C GLU A 158 5.44 8.65 5.05
N PRO A 159 6.50 9.40 5.43
CA PRO A 159 7.89 9.01 5.18
C PRO A 159 8.32 7.74 5.95
N ALA A 160 7.61 7.40 7.02
CA ALA A 160 7.84 6.18 7.79
C ALA A 160 7.34 4.91 7.07
N CYS A 161 6.44 5.06 6.09
CA CYS A 161 5.85 3.94 5.37
C CYS A 161 6.60 3.68 4.06
N ARG A 162 6.87 2.40 3.77
CA ARG A 162 7.37 1.98 2.46
C ARG A 162 6.20 1.40 1.65
N ALA A 163 5.86 2.09 0.58
CA ALA A 163 4.85 1.66 -0.36
C ALA A 163 5.40 0.62 -1.33
N LEU A 164 4.72 -0.51 -1.43
CA LEU A 164 4.93 -1.53 -2.47
C LEU A 164 3.70 -1.55 -3.37
N SER A 165 3.92 -1.55 -4.68
CA SER A 165 2.86 -1.69 -5.68
C SER A 165 3.01 -3.02 -6.40
N ILE A 166 1.89 -3.68 -6.65
CA ILE A 166 1.82 -4.93 -7.41
C ILE A 166 0.80 -4.78 -8.53
N GLY A 167 1.12 -5.30 -9.70
CA GLY A 167 0.21 -5.32 -10.86
C GLY A 167 0.68 -6.30 -11.93
N ASP A 168 -0.24 -6.65 -12.83
CA ASP A 168 -0.04 -7.60 -13.92
C ASP A 168 -0.07 -6.92 -15.30
N GLY A 169 -0.89 -5.86 -15.45
CA GLY A 169 -1.15 -5.20 -16.71
C GLY A 169 -0.41 -3.89 -16.95
N ALA A 170 -0.54 -3.40 -18.19
CA ALA A 170 -0.05 -2.09 -18.64
C ALA A 170 -0.58 -0.92 -17.78
N ASN A 171 -1.83 -1.06 -17.32
CA ASN A 171 -2.54 -0.07 -16.52
C ASN A 171 -1.88 0.18 -15.15
N ASP A 172 -1.11 -0.78 -14.66
CA ASP A 172 -0.46 -0.70 -13.35
C ASP A 172 1.00 -0.28 -13.45
N VAL A 173 1.59 -0.18 -14.65
CA VAL A 173 2.97 0.27 -14.85
C VAL A 173 3.25 1.62 -14.18
N PRO A 174 2.41 2.67 -14.34
CA PRO A 174 2.66 3.96 -13.68
C PRO A 174 2.59 3.86 -12.14
N MET A 175 1.76 2.96 -11.62
CA MET A 175 1.62 2.72 -10.18
C MET A 175 2.81 1.94 -9.61
N ILE A 176 3.34 0.98 -10.36
CA ILE A 176 4.52 0.18 -10.03
C ILE A 176 5.76 1.07 -9.97
N GLN A 177 5.97 1.92 -10.98
CA GLN A 177 7.13 2.81 -11.07
C GLN A 177 7.14 3.92 -10.01
N GLU A 178 5.97 4.33 -9.52
CA GLU A 178 5.86 5.37 -8.49
C GLU A 178 6.13 4.84 -7.07
N ALA A 179 5.98 3.53 -6.84
CA ALA A 179 6.21 2.93 -5.53
C ALA A 179 7.69 2.96 -5.10
N HIS A 180 7.97 2.58 -3.85
CA HIS A 180 9.35 2.35 -3.43
C HIS A 180 9.88 1.00 -3.92
N VAL A 181 8.98 0.03 -4.04
CA VAL A 181 9.25 -1.30 -4.58
C VAL A 181 8.10 -1.67 -5.51
N GLY A 182 8.43 -1.95 -6.76
CA GLY A 182 7.49 -2.43 -7.76
C GLY A 182 7.56 -3.94 -7.94
N VAL A 183 6.43 -4.63 -7.91
CA VAL A 183 6.33 -6.06 -8.18
C VAL A 183 5.42 -6.32 -9.38
N GLY A 184 5.95 -6.92 -10.43
CA GLY A 184 5.19 -7.31 -11.61
C GLY A 184 4.75 -8.78 -11.50
N ILE A 185 3.48 -9.05 -11.81
CA ILE A 185 2.99 -10.42 -11.98
C ILE A 185 3.13 -10.82 -13.45
N ALA A 186 3.85 -11.91 -13.72
CA ALA A 186 4.01 -12.46 -15.06
C ALA A 186 2.73 -13.21 -15.45
N GLY A 187 1.83 -12.50 -16.16
CA GLY A 187 0.60 -13.04 -16.72
C GLY A 187 0.72 -13.43 -18.19
N MET A 188 -0.35 -14.04 -18.71
CA MET A 188 -0.49 -14.41 -20.13
C MET A 188 -0.77 -13.17 -21.02
N GLU A 189 -1.31 -12.10 -20.43
CA GLU A 189 -1.80 -10.92 -21.17
C GLU A 189 -0.69 -9.94 -21.60
N GLY A 190 0.51 -10.05 -21.01
CA GLY A 190 1.68 -9.26 -21.41
C GLY A 190 2.78 -9.17 -20.36
N MET A 191 3.99 -8.83 -20.80
CA MET A 191 5.18 -8.68 -19.93
C MET A 191 5.47 -7.22 -19.53
N GLN A 192 4.54 -6.29 -19.80
CA GLN A 192 4.79 -4.87 -19.61
C GLN A 192 4.98 -4.49 -18.13
N ALA A 193 4.13 -4.99 -17.23
CA ALA A 193 4.26 -4.77 -15.78
C ALA A 193 5.55 -5.40 -15.23
N VAL A 194 5.90 -6.61 -15.69
CA VAL A 194 7.12 -7.32 -15.30
C VAL A 194 8.36 -6.53 -15.69
N ASN A 195 8.45 -6.07 -16.95
CA ASN A 195 9.60 -5.33 -17.45
C ASN A 195 9.80 -3.97 -16.76
N ALA A 196 8.73 -3.38 -16.24
CA ALA A 196 8.76 -2.11 -15.53
C ALA A 196 8.88 -2.24 -14.00
N SER A 197 9.00 -3.47 -13.47
CA SER A 197 9.02 -3.76 -12.03
C SER A 197 10.42 -4.10 -11.51
N ASP A 198 10.66 -3.92 -10.21
CA ASP A 198 11.91 -4.33 -9.56
C ASP A 198 11.99 -5.85 -9.37
N TYR A 199 10.84 -6.48 -9.09
CA TYR A 199 10.72 -7.93 -8.91
C TYR A 199 9.60 -8.49 -9.77
N ALA A 200 9.88 -9.61 -10.44
CA ALA A 200 8.89 -10.37 -11.19
C ALA A 200 8.49 -11.64 -10.44
N ILE A 201 7.19 -11.85 -10.25
CA ILE A 201 6.63 -13.10 -9.69
C ILE A 201 5.59 -13.67 -10.65
N SER A 202 5.40 -14.99 -10.69
CA SER A 202 4.41 -15.59 -11.59
C SER A 202 2.97 -15.54 -11.05
N GLN A 203 2.79 -15.56 -9.73
CA GLN A 203 1.49 -15.58 -9.07
C GLN A 203 1.53 -14.79 -7.78
N PHE A 204 0.38 -14.27 -7.35
CA PHE A 204 0.27 -13.45 -6.15
C PHE A 204 0.74 -14.17 -4.87
N ARG A 205 0.52 -15.49 -4.74
CA ARG A 205 0.93 -16.30 -3.57
C ARG A 205 2.41 -16.21 -3.22
N PHE A 206 3.27 -15.96 -4.21
CA PHE A 206 4.72 -15.87 -3.98
C PHE A 206 5.13 -14.56 -3.29
N LEU A 207 4.24 -13.55 -3.28
CA LEU A 207 4.45 -12.31 -2.54
C LEU A 207 4.63 -12.57 -1.04
N ARG A 208 3.94 -13.59 -0.50
CA ARG A 208 4.09 -14.02 0.89
C ARG A 208 5.56 -14.33 1.22
N SER A 209 6.15 -15.22 0.44
CA SER A 209 7.54 -15.66 0.64
C SER A 209 8.54 -14.56 0.32
N LEU A 210 8.26 -13.74 -0.71
CA LEU A 210 9.11 -12.60 -1.07
C LEU A 210 9.22 -11.60 0.08
N LEU A 211 8.10 -11.21 0.70
CA LEU A 211 8.12 -10.19 1.75
C LEU A 211 8.48 -10.75 3.13
N LEU A 212 7.81 -11.82 3.56
CA LEU A 212 7.92 -12.28 4.94
C LEU A 212 9.22 -13.06 5.21
N ALA A 213 9.71 -13.83 4.22
CA ALA A 213 10.96 -14.55 4.36
C ALA A 213 12.14 -13.73 3.80
N HIS A 214 12.16 -13.49 2.48
CA HIS A 214 13.31 -12.88 1.81
C HIS A 214 13.48 -11.41 2.22
N GLY A 215 12.40 -10.63 2.25
CA GLY A 215 12.42 -9.22 2.67
C GLY A 215 12.94 -9.04 4.09
N ARG A 216 12.40 -9.83 5.05
CA ARG A 216 12.86 -9.79 6.46
C ARG A 216 14.32 -10.22 6.62
N TRP A 217 14.74 -11.30 5.94
CA TRP A 217 16.13 -11.76 6.00
C TRP A 217 17.09 -10.76 5.38
N ASN A 218 16.76 -10.19 4.23
CA ASN A 218 17.57 -9.16 3.58
C ASN A 218 17.72 -7.95 4.49
N TYR A 219 16.62 -7.41 5.03
CA TYR A 219 16.65 -6.27 5.94
C TYR A 219 17.57 -6.50 7.15
N ARG A 220 17.41 -7.64 7.84
CA ARG A 220 18.24 -7.95 9.03
C ARG A 220 19.72 -8.14 8.68
N ARG A 221 20.02 -8.80 7.55
CA ARG A 221 21.40 -9.02 7.10
C ARG A 221 22.05 -7.70 6.70
N MET A 222 21.36 -6.85 5.95
CA MET A 222 21.90 -5.55 5.53
C MET A 222 22.12 -4.63 6.73
N ALA A 223 21.17 -4.57 7.67
CA ALA A 223 21.36 -3.80 8.90
C ALA A 223 22.60 -4.26 9.70
N PHE A 224 22.80 -5.58 9.82
CA PHE A 224 23.99 -6.13 10.49
C PHE A 224 25.28 -5.82 9.73
N ILE A 225 25.30 -5.98 8.40
CA ILE A 225 26.48 -5.70 7.58
C ILE A 225 26.87 -4.22 7.67
N VAL A 226 25.90 -3.30 7.60
CA VAL A 226 26.16 -1.86 7.73
C VAL A 226 26.78 -1.54 9.10
N ALA A 227 26.19 -2.05 10.19
CA ALA A 227 26.75 -1.85 11.53
C ALA A 227 28.15 -2.46 11.68
N TYR A 228 28.37 -3.64 11.10
CA TYR A 228 29.66 -4.32 11.12
C TYR A 228 30.75 -3.55 10.35
N ILE A 229 30.41 -2.97 9.20
CA ILE A 229 31.34 -2.14 8.42
C ILE A 229 31.79 -0.93 9.24
N PHE A 230 30.86 -0.22 9.89
CA PHE A 230 31.23 0.89 10.77
C PHE A 230 32.09 0.44 11.94
N TYR A 231 31.69 -0.62 12.63
CA TYR A 231 32.44 -1.18 13.75
C TYR A 231 33.89 -1.53 13.35
N LYS A 232 34.06 -2.28 12.25
CA LYS A 232 35.37 -2.69 11.75
C LYS A 232 36.22 -1.47 11.39
N ASN A 233 35.67 -0.53 10.64
CA ASN A 233 36.40 0.67 10.20
C ASN A 233 36.81 1.55 11.39
N ILE A 234 35.91 1.72 12.37
CA ILE A 234 36.21 2.49 13.58
C ILE A 234 37.38 1.85 14.36
N ILE A 235 37.37 0.54 14.57
CA ILE A 235 38.49 -0.15 15.26
C ILE A 235 39.80 0.05 14.51
N GLN A 236 39.78 -0.12 13.19
CA GLN A 236 40.97 0.06 12.37
C GLN A 236 41.50 1.49 12.47
N SER A 237 40.65 2.50 12.31
CA SER A 237 41.04 3.91 12.41
C SER A 237 41.51 4.31 13.81
N ILE A 238 40.85 3.84 14.87
CA ILE A 238 41.23 4.12 16.26
C ILE A 238 42.61 3.50 16.57
N SER A 239 42.88 2.28 16.08
CA SER A 239 44.19 1.64 16.30
C SER A 239 45.34 2.45 15.67
N GLN A 240 45.14 2.97 14.46
CA GLN A 240 46.10 3.85 13.79
C GLN A 240 46.24 5.20 14.49
N PHE A 241 45.12 5.78 14.95
CA PHE A 241 45.12 7.04 15.69
C PHE A 241 45.93 6.92 16.98
N PHE A 242 45.72 5.87 17.78
CA PHE A 242 46.53 5.64 18.97
C PHE A 242 48.00 5.40 18.61
N PHE A 243 48.31 4.54 17.64
CA PHE A 243 49.71 4.34 17.24
C PHE A 243 50.42 5.65 16.86
N ALA A 244 49.77 6.49 16.05
CA ALA A 244 50.29 7.81 15.70
C ALA A 244 50.46 8.73 16.93
N PHE A 245 49.45 8.80 17.81
CA PHE A 245 49.51 9.63 19.01
C PHE A 245 50.69 9.30 19.93
N TRP A 246 51.02 8.02 20.09
CA TRP A 246 52.15 7.59 20.93
C TRP A 246 53.51 7.69 20.23
N CYS A 247 53.58 7.55 18.89
CA CYS A 247 54.82 7.71 18.14
C CYS A 247 55.21 9.16 17.82
N LEU A 248 54.24 10.08 17.65
CA LEU A 248 54.51 11.48 17.30
C LEU A 248 55.42 12.23 18.30
N PRO A 249 55.27 12.08 19.64
CA PRO A 249 56.14 12.72 20.61
C PRO A 249 57.60 12.24 20.52
N CYS A 250 57.83 10.95 20.23
CA CYS A 250 59.17 10.39 20.09
C CYS A 250 59.92 10.96 18.88
N ALA A 251 59.23 11.24 17.77
CA ALA A 251 59.87 11.80 16.58
C ALA A 251 60.28 13.28 16.76
N LEU A 252 59.52 14.06 17.54
CA LEU A 252 59.83 15.46 17.85
C LEU A 252 60.98 15.62 18.84
N LEU A 253 61.13 14.72 19.81
CA LEU A 253 62.23 14.72 20.80
C LEU A 253 63.58 14.29 20.22
N SER A 254 63.62 13.67 19.03
CA SER A 254 64.87 13.30 18.34
C SER A 254 65.41 14.36 17.38
N ILE A 255 64.78 15.55 17.34
CA ILE A 255 65.19 16.69 16.49
C ILE A 255 65.81 17.83 17.33
N GLU A 256 65.80 17.75 18.66
CA GLU A 256 66.61 18.58 19.57
C GLU A 256 67.87 17.82 20.01
#